data_AF-M2YIL2-F1
#
_entry.id   AF-M2YIL2-F1
#
_cell.length_a   1.000
_cell.length_b   1.000
_cell.length_c   1.000
_cell.angle_alpha   90.00
_cell.angle_beta   90.00
_cell.angle_gamma   90.00
#
_symmetry.space_group_name_H-M   'P 1'
#
loop_
_entity.id
_entity.type
_entity.pdbx_description
1 polymer ?
#
loop_
_entity_poly.entity_id
_entity_poly.type
_entity_poly.pdbx_seq_one_letter_code
_entity_poly.pdbx_strand_id
1 'polypeptide(L)'
;MVASALALPLMIGAAGIASADSYGSTEVQAGPDGAATHSVQAGTHRGSSSFHENSTAAGPDGAATSDTSATANRNGDSRYRQHSGWAGQDGAGSYETHSSTGDGQGVLSGTLGAIGL
;
A
#
# COMPACT_ATOMS: atom_id res chain seq x y z
N MET A 1 -30.67 20.03 -21.75
CA MET A 1 -29.22 20.28 -21.96
C MET A 1 -28.52 19.97 -20.64
N VAL A 2 -27.82 18.84 -20.54
CA VAL A 2 -26.99 18.53 -19.36
C VAL A 2 -25.60 19.06 -19.65
N ALA A 3 -25.13 19.98 -18.81
CA ALA A 3 -23.85 20.63 -18.94
C ALA A 3 -22.72 19.60 -18.76
N SER A 4 -21.95 19.38 -19.83
CA SER A 4 -20.71 18.61 -19.78
C SER A 4 -19.68 19.37 -18.95
N ALA A 5 -19.57 19.06 -17.66
CA ALA A 5 -18.45 19.49 -16.85
C ALA A 5 -17.22 18.68 -17.29
N LEU A 6 -16.29 19.37 -17.95
CA LEU A 6 -15.00 18.86 -18.39
C LEU A 6 -14.18 18.48 -17.15
N ALA A 7 -14.24 17.21 -16.73
CA ALA A 7 -13.43 16.70 -15.63
C ALA A 7 -11.98 16.54 -16.14
N LEU A 8 -11.20 17.61 -16.00
CA LEU A 8 -9.76 17.60 -16.23
C LEU A 8 -9.12 16.60 -15.26
N PRO A 9 -8.34 15.62 -15.75
CA PRO A 9 -7.49 14.82 -14.88
C PRO A 9 -6.49 15.76 -14.20
N LEU A 10 -6.68 16.03 -12.91
CA LEU A 10 -5.65 16.65 -12.08
C LEU A 10 -4.60 15.58 -11.79
N MET A 11 -3.74 15.29 -12.77
CA MET A 11 -2.50 14.55 -12.55
C MET A 11 -1.59 15.40 -11.65
N ILE A 12 -1.78 15.29 -10.33
CA ILE A 12 -0.82 15.77 -9.35
C ILE A 12 0.24 14.67 -9.24
N GLY A 13 1.24 14.70 -10.13
CA GLY A 13 2.44 13.90 -9.98
C GLY A 13 3.22 14.44 -8.79
N ALA A 14 3.23 13.73 -7.66
CA ALA A 14 4.07 14.10 -6.54
C ALA A 14 5.53 13.82 -6.91
N ALA A 15 6.31 14.89 -7.06
CA ALA A 15 7.76 14.79 -7.25
C ALA A 15 8.36 14.05 -6.06
N GLY A 16 8.99 12.91 -6.32
CA GLY A 16 9.63 12.15 -5.24
C GLY A 16 10.83 12.88 -4.67
N ILE A 17 10.85 13.07 -3.35
CA ILE A 17 12.03 13.56 -2.64
C ILE A 17 12.97 12.36 -2.46
N ALA A 18 13.85 12.14 -3.45
CA ALA A 18 15.00 11.29 -3.29
C ALA A 18 16.07 12.08 -2.50
N SER A 19 16.06 11.99 -1.17
CA SER A 19 17.23 12.34 -0.38
C SER A 19 18.20 11.14 -0.41
N ALA A 20 19.50 11.34 -0.16
CA ALA A 20 20.47 10.24 -0.15
C ALA A 20 20.09 9.08 0.80
N ASP A 21 19.17 9.35 1.73
CA ASP A 21 18.74 8.45 2.79
C ASP A 21 17.23 8.12 2.71
N SER A 22 16.47 8.69 1.78
CA SER A 22 15.03 8.42 1.66
C SER A 22 14.50 8.62 0.26
N TYR A 23 13.53 7.78 -0.12
CA TYR A 23 12.74 7.87 -1.33
C TYR A 23 11.26 7.93 -0.93
N GLY A 24 10.48 8.75 -1.62
CA GLY A 24 9.04 8.78 -1.50
C GLY A 24 8.43 9.08 -2.86
N SER A 25 7.35 8.41 -3.24
CA SER A 25 6.57 8.70 -4.44
C SER A 25 5.10 8.50 -4.13
N THR A 26 4.25 9.33 -4.73
CA THR A 26 2.79 9.17 -4.62
C THR A 26 2.17 9.51 -5.96
N GLU A 27 1.37 8.56 -6.45
CA GLU A 27 0.61 8.65 -7.68
C GLU A 27 -0.87 8.59 -7.30
N VAL A 28 -1.63 9.55 -7.82
CA VAL A 28 -3.08 9.61 -7.60
C VAL A 28 -3.73 9.74 -8.97
N GLN A 29 -4.74 8.90 -9.20
CA GLN A 29 -5.56 8.93 -10.40
C GLN A 29 -7.02 8.92 -10.00
N ALA A 30 -7.83 9.78 -10.62
CA ALA A 30 -9.27 9.79 -10.43
C ALA A 30 -9.96 10.02 -11.78
N GLY A 31 -11.06 9.31 -12.01
CA GLY A 31 -11.85 9.36 -13.23
C GLY A 31 -13.25 8.78 -13.03
N PRO A 32 -14.05 8.71 -14.11
CA PRO A 32 -15.42 8.19 -14.07
C PRO A 32 -15.50 6.74 -13.55
N ASP A 33 -14.45 5.96 -13.77
CA ASP A 33 -14.36 4.56 -13.39
C ASP A 33 -13.82 4.34 -11.96
N GLY A 34 -13.53 5.42 -11.22
CA GLY A 34 -13.06 5.36 -9.84
C GLY A 34 -11.84 6.22 -9.54
N ALA A 35 -11.26 5.98 -8.36
CA ALA A 35 -10.04 6.62 -7.89
C ALA A 35 -9.05 5.58 -7.38
N ALA A 36 -7.77 5.78 -7.69
CA ALA A 36 -6.66 4.99 -7.19
C ALA A 36 -5.56 5.89 -6.63
N THR A 37 -4.91 5.41 -5.59
CA THR A 37 -3.71 6.00 -5.01
C THR A 37 -2.67 4.91 -4.86
N HIS A 38 -1.45 5.21 -5.26
CA HIS A 38 -0.28 4.37 -5.01
C HIS A 38 0.79 5.23 -4.36
N SER A 39 1.39 4.74 -3.29
CA SER A 39 2.42 5.45 -2.56
C SER A 39 3.51 4.48 -2.16
N VAL A 40 4.75 4.90 -2.36
CA VAL A 40 5.94 4.16 -1.97
C VAL A 40 6.81 5.09 -1.17
N GLN A 41 7.29 4.62 -0.03
CA GLN A 41 8.28 5.29 0.79
C GLN A 41 9.35 4.28 1.18
N ALA A 42 10.60 4.64 0.97
CA ALA A 42 11.74 3.86 1.44
C ALA A 42 12.73 4.80 2.13
N GLY A 43 13.51 4.28 3.05
CA GLY A 43 14.56 5.07 3.68
C GLY A 43 15.54 4.23 4.44
N THR A 44 16.72 4.80 4.63
CA THR A 44 17.79 4.27 5.45
C THR A 44 18.17 5.30 6.48
N HIS A 45 18.16 4.95 7.75
CA HIS A 45 18.61 5.84 8.81
C HIS A 45 19.47 5.09 9.81
N ARG A 46 20.71 5.57 10.00
CA ARG A 46 21.66 5.03 11.00
C ARG A 46 21.70 3.49 11.00
N GLY A 47 21.88 2.89 9.81
CA GLY A 47 22.02 1.43 9.64
C GLY A 47 20.73 0.62 9.81
N SER A 48 19.58 1.28 9.94
CA SER A 48 18.27 0.65 9.75
C SER A 48 17.71 1.03 8.38
N SER A 49 16.91 0.17 7.78
CA SER A 49 16.14 0.44 6.57
C SER A 49 14.65 0.22 6.81
N SER A 50 13.83 1.01 6.13
CA SER A 50 12.38 0.90 6.15
C SER A 50 11.85 1.02 4.73
N PHE A 51 10.83 0.23 4.43
CA PHE A 51 10.05 0.28 3.21
C PHE A 51 8.58 0.30 3.60
N HIS A 52 7.80 1.12 2.94
CA HIS A 52 6.36 1.16 3.06
C HIS A 52 5.78 1.42 1.68
N GLU A 53 4.80 0.62 1.28
CA GLU A 53 4.04 0.78 0.07
C GLU A 53 2.57 0.64 0.43
N ASN A 54 1.76 1.55 -0.07
CA ASN A 54 0.32 1.46 0.05
C ASN A 54 -0.33 1.74 -1.30
N SER A 55 -1.26 0.87 -1.69
CA SER A 55 -2.10 1.03 -2.85
C SER A 55 -3.55 0.92 -2.44
N THR A 56 -4.37 1.87 -2.85
CA THR A 56 -5.82 1.84 -2.62
C THR A 56 -6.52 2.19 -3.92
N ALA A 57 -7.54 1.44 -4.30
CA ALA A 57 -8.38 1.72 -5.45
C ALA A 57 -9.85 1.55 -5.06
N ALA A 58 -10.73 2.41 -5.58
CA ALA A 58 -12.16 2.32 -5.39
C ALA A 58 -12.89 2.75 -6.66
N GLY A 59 -13.91 1.99 -7.05
CA GLY A 59 -14.72 2.23 -8.23
C GLY A 59 -16.13 1.62 -8.09
N PRO A 60 -16.93 1.63 -9.16
CA PRO A 60 -18.31 1.12 -9.15
C PRO A 60 -18.43 -0.37 -8.73
N ASP A 61 -17.40 -1.15 -9.01
CA ASP A 61 -17.37 -2.60 -8.77
C ASP A 61 -16.84 -2.96 -7.38
N GLY A 62 -16.29 -2.01 -6.64
CA GLY A 62 -15.75 -2.24 -5.30
C GLY A 62 -14.54 -1.39 -4.95
N ALA A 63 -13.90 -1.75 -3.85
CA ALA A 63 -12.67 -1.15 -3.37
C ALA A 63 -11.66 -2.22 -3.00
N ALA A 64 -10.38 -1.92 -3.20
CA ALA A 64 -9.25 -2.75 -2.79
C ALA A 64 -8.17 -1.89 -2.14
N THR A 65 -7.49 -2.46 -1.16
CA THR A 65 -6.32 -1.88 -0.50
C THR A 65 -5.21 -2.92 -0.42
N SER A 66 -3.97 -2.48 -0.48
CA SER A 66 -2.79 -3.31 -0.28
C SER A 66 -1.68 -2.49 0.34
N ASP A 67 -1.23 -2.96 1.50
CA ASP A 67 -0.24 -2.32 2.35
C ASP A 67 0.93 -3.28 2.50
N THR A 68 2.13 -2.87 2.10
CA THR A 68 3.35 -3.60 2.37
C THR A 68 4.26 -2.73 3.23
N SER A 69 4.87 -3.32 4.25
CA SER A 69 5.87 -2.67 5.08
C SER A 69 6.98 -3.64 5.39
N ALA A 70 8.22 -3.16 5.33
CA ALA A 70 9.38 -3.91 5.75
C ALA A 70 10.32 -3.00 6.55
N THR A 71 10.94 -3.56 7.58
CA THR A 71 11.98 -2.88 8.34
C THR A 71 13.13 -3.84 8.58
N ALA A 72 14.36 -3.34 8.52
CA ALA A 72 15.53 -4.04 8.98
C ALA A 72 16.30 -3.12 9.91
N ASN A 73 16.55 -3.57 11.13
CA ASN A 73 17.27 -2.81 12.13
C ASN A 73 18.74 -3.21 12.17
N ARG A 74 19.58 -2.26 12.60
CA ARG A 74 21.01 -2.50 12.81
C ARG A 74 21.32 -3.69 13.73
N ASN A 75 20.39 -4.02 14.64
CA ASN A 75 20.56 -5.10 15.61
C ASN A 75 20.29 -6.49 15.02
N GLY A 76 19.92 -6.59 13.74
CA GLY A 76 19.61 -7.85 13.07
C GLY A 76 18.11 -8.17 13.01
N ASP A 77 17.27 -7.44 13.76
CA ASP A 77 15.82 -7.60 13.71
C ASP A 77 15.26 -7.11 12.37
N SER A 78 14.55 -7.97 11.66
CA SER A 78 13.77 -7.57 10.49
C SER A 78 12.29 -7.88 10.68
N ARG A 79 11.44 -7.08 10.06
CA ARG A 79 9.99 -7.31 10.01
C ARG A 79 9.50 -7.08 8.61
N TYR A 80 8.56 -7.90 8.19
CA TYR A 80 7.80 -7.76 6.96
C TYR A 80 6.33 -7.92 7.32
N ARG A 81 5.48 -7.07 6.76
CA ARG A 81 4.03 -7.19 6.85
C ARG A 81 3.46 -6.80 5.50
N GLN A 82 2.62 -7.66 4.98
CA GLN A 82 1.79 -7.42 3.82
C GLN A 82 0.35 -7.65 4.24
N HIS A 83 -0.51 -6.71 3.93
CA HIS A 83 -1.95 -6.82 4.10
C HIS A 83 -2.60 -6.42 2.79
N SER A 84 -3.61 -7.16 2.36
CA SER A 84 -4.42 -6.79 1.22
C SER A 84 -5.87 -7.08 1.56
N GLY A 85 -6.76 -6.21 1.11
CA GLY A 85 -8.20 -6.35 1.31
C GLY A 85 -8.95 -5.90 0.08
N TRP A 86 -10.12 -6.49 -0.15
CA TRP A 86 -11.05 -6.10 -1.18
C TRP A 86 -12.49 -6.23 -0.68
N ALA A 87 -13.37 -5.41 -1.24
CA ALA A 87 -14.80 -5.49 -1.05
C ALA A 87 -15.50 -5.07 -2.33
N GLY A 88 -16.47 -5.86 -2.78
CA GLY A 88 -17.25 -5.60 -3.99
C GLY A 88 -18.62 -6.25 -3.92
N GLN A 89 -19.33 -6.23 -5.04
CA GLN A 89 -20.67 -6.79 -5.15
C GLN A 89 -20.70 -8.30 -4.87
N ASP A 90 -19.58 -8.98 -5.14
CA ASP A 90 -19.41 -10.43 -4.93
C ASP A 90 -18.88 -10.80 -3.54
N GLY A 91 -18.80 -9.83 -2.62
CA GLY A 91 -18.34 -10.02 -1.25
C GLY A 91 -17.02 -9.33 -0.94
N ALA A 92 -16.50 -9.61 0.25
CA ALA A 92 -15.28 -8.99 0.77
C ALA A 92 -14.29 -10.03 1.27
N GLY A 93 -13.01 -9.71 1.18
CA GLY A 93 -11.95 -10.54 1.71
C GLY A 93 -10.72 -9.74 2.06
N SER A 94 -9.88 -10.33 2.89
CA SER A 94 -8.57 -9.82 3.20
C SER A 94 -7.60 -10.96 3.46
N TYR A 95 -6.33 -10.65 3.30
CA TYR A 95 -5.27 -11.48 3.80
C TYR A 95 -4.17 -10.64 4.39
N GLU A 96 -3.49 -11.23 5.36
CA GLU A 96 -2.29 -10.68 5.95
C GLU A 96 -1.20 -11.74 5.91
N THR A 97 0.02 -11.32 5.62
CA THR A 97 1.24 -12.08 5.83
C THR A 97 2.18 -11.21 6.64
N HIS A 98 2.67 -11.71 7.76
CA HIS A 98 3.75 -11.05 8.48
C HIS A 98 4.88 -12.04 8.74
N SER A 99 6.10 -11.53 8.67
CA SER A 99 7.26 -12.23 9.19
C SER A 99 8.16 -11.32 10.00
N SER A 100 8.87 -11.89 10.96
CA SER A 100 9.84 -11.14 11.76
C SER A 100 11.01 -12.03 12.14
N THR A 101 12.21 -11.47 12.12
CA THR A 101 13.41 -12.05 12.71
C THR A 101 13.78 -11.26 13.97
N GLY A 102 14.31 -11.97 14.97
CA GLY A 102 14.79 -11.47 16.26
C GLY A 102 15.61 -12.56 16.95
N ASP A 103 16.02 -12.34 18.21
CA ASP A 103 17.02 -13.14 18.98
C ASP A 103 16.74 -14.67 19.19
N GLY A 104 15.93 -15.33 18.37
CA GLY A 104 15.80 -16.78 18.46
C GLY A 104 15.03 -17.54 17.38
N GLN A 105 14.15 -16.93 16.59
CA GLN A 105 13.40 -17.67 15.55
C GLN A 105 12.67 -16.70 14.61
N GLY A 106 12.81 -16.91 13.30
CA GLY A 106 11.97 -16.24 12.31
C GLY A 106 10.53 -16.72 12.44
N VAL A 107 9.59 -15.84 12.75
CA VAL A 107 8.15 -16.15 12.79
C VAL A 107 7.56 -15.74 11.46
N LEU A 108 6.85 -16.63 10.78
CA LEU A 108 6.00 -16.34 9.62
C LEU A 108 4.57 -16.74 9.99
N SER A 109 3.62 -15.82 9.85
CA SER A 109 2.20 -16.10 10.04
C SER A 109 1.37 -15.33 9.03
N GLY A 110 0.34 -15.98 8.51
CA GLY A 110 -0.62 -15.38 7.60
C GLY A 110 -2.04 -15.74 7.95
N THR A 111 -2.96 -14.80 7.73
CA THR A 111 -4.41 -14.99 7.96
C THR A 111 -5.14 -14.70 6.66
N LEU A 112 -6.09 -15.57 6.28
CA LEU A 112 -7.00 -15.35 5.17
C LEU A 112 -8.41 -15.20 5.73
N GLY A 113 -9.09 -14.09 5.47
CA GLY A 113 -10.48 -13.87 5.84
C GLY A 113 -11.30 -13.56 4.60
N ALA A 114 -12.37 -14.31 4.32
CA ALA A 114 -13.30 -13.99 3.25
C ALA A 114 -14.73 -14.08 3.80
N ILE A 115 -15.54 -13.07 3.52
CA ILE A 115 -16.96 -12.99 3.85
C ILE A 115 -17.70 -12.71 2.54
N GLY A 116 -18.20 -13.78 1.90
CA GLY A 116 -19.12 -13.71 0.76
C GLY A 116 -20.49 -14.27 1.15
N LEU A 117 -21.56 -13.58 0.77
CA LEU A 117 -22.97 -13.95 1.00
C LEU A 117 -23.55 -14.71 -0.20
#